data_AF-A0A0J6RU48-F1
#
_entry.id   AF-A0A0J6RU48-F1
#
_cell.length_a   1.000
_cell.length_b   1.000
_cell.length_c   1.000
_cell.angle_alpha   90.00
_cell.angle_beta   90.00
_cell.angle_gamma   90.00
#
_symmetry.space_group_name_H-M   'P 1'
#
loop_
_entity.id
_entity.type
_entity.pdbx_description
1 polymer ?
#
loop_
_entity_poly.entity_id
_entity_poly.type
_entity_poly.pdbx_seq_one_letter_code
_entity_poly.pdbx_strand_id
1 'polypeptide(L)'
;MAWLSENGILVGLALLDGLSYAAAVFMVAVGLNLVFGVLRVLNVAHGSLYAIGGYAAASLGLFAASLGAPPWLGLPILLAAAVLVGVVLGPLIERLLLRRMQDRVGAARPGAL
;
A
#
# COMPACT_ATOMS: atom_id res chain seq x y z
N MET A 1 33.58 -25.88 -9.89
CA MET A 1 34.11 -24.66 -10.52
C MET A 1 33.53 -24.42 -11.92
N ALA A 2 33.42 -25.43 -12.81
CA ALA A 2 32.85 -25.29 -14.16
C ALA A 2 31.39 -24.74 -14.19
N TRP A 3 30.56 -25.14 -13.23
CA TRP A 3 29.19 -24.64 -13.12
C TRP A 3 29.10 -23.11 -12.91
N LEU A 4 30.02 -22.52 -12.14
CA LEU A 4 30.04 -21.07 -11.88
C LEU A 4 30.54 -20.28 -13.09
N SER A 5 31.45 -20.84 -13.88
CA SER A 5 31.88 -20.20 -15.14
C SER A 5 30.78 -20.24 -16.21
N GLU A 6 29.96 -21.27 -16.22
CA GLU A 6 28.83 -21.41 -17.15
C GLU A 6 27.61 -20.56 -16.74
N ASN A 7 27.38 -20.39 -15.43
CA ASN A 7 26.20 -19.73 -14.88
C ASN A 7 26.49 -18.37 -14.21
N GLY A 8 27.71 -17.83 -14.37
CA GLY A 8 28.14 -16.61 -13.69
C GLY A 8 27.23 -15.41 -13.95
N ILE A 9 26.67 -15.29 -15.16
CA ILE A 9 25.72 -14.24 -15.53
C ILE A 9 24.40 -14.39 -14.76
N LEU A 10 23.89 -15.62 -14.61
CA LEU A 10 22.65 -15.89 -13.87
C LEU A 10 22.79 -15.57 -12.40
N VAL A 11 23.94 -15.92 -11.81
CA VAL A 11 24.26 -15.58 -10.42
C VAL A 11 24.36 -14.06 -10.26
N GLY A 12 25.00 -13.36 -11.20
CA GLY A 12 25.06 -11.89 -11.21
C GLY A 12 23.68 -11.25 -11.25
N LEU A 13 22.82 -11.71 -12.17
CA LEU A 13 21.44 -11.23 -12.29
C LEU A 13 20.62 -11.50 -11.03
N ALA A 14 20.72 -12.69 -10.43
CA ALA A 14 20.01 -13.03 -9.20
C ALA A 14 20.44 -12.15 -8.01
N LEU A 15 21.73 -11.82 -7.91
CA LEU A 15 22.24 -10.91 -6.89
C LEU A 15 21.76 -9.48 -7.10
N LEU A 16 21.76 -9.00 -8.35
CA LEU A 16 21.25 -7.69 -8.71
C LEU A 16 19.75 -7.56 -8.45
N ASP A 17 18.95 -8.56 -8.84
CA ASP A 17 17.51 -8.61 -8.59
C ASP A 17 17.20 -8.64 -7.08
N GLY A 18 17.91 -9.51 -6.34
CA GLY A 18 17.81 -9.57 -4.89
C GLY A 18 18.18 -8.26 -4.19
N LEU A 19 19.21 -7.57 -4.67
CA LEU A 19 19.64 -6.27 -4.16
C LEU A 19 18.61 -5.18 -4.48
N SER A 20 18.08 -5.15 -5.71
CA SER A 20 17.01 -4.22 -6.10
C SER A 20 15.76 -4.41 -5.26
N TYR A 21 15.33 -5.67 -5.05
CA TYR A 21 14.20 -5.98 -4.19
C TYR A 21 14.48 -5.56 -2.73
N ALA A 22 15.65 -5.91 -2.19
CA ALA A 22 16.06 -5.53 -0.84
C ALA A 22 16.10 -4.00 -0.65
N ALA A 23 16.59 -3.24 -1.64
CA ALA A 23 16.59 -1.79 -1.60
C ALA A 23 15.17 -1.22 -1.57
N ALA A 24 14.24 -1.79 -2.34
CA ALA A 24 12.84 -1.38 -2.35
C ALA A 24 12.18 -1.60 -0.97
N VAL A 25 12.27 -2.80 -0.40
CA VAL A 25 11.70 -3.06 0.95
C VAL A 25 12.43 -2.31 2.06
N PHE A 26 13.75 -2.07 1.93
CA PHE A 26 14.52 -1.24 2.86
C PHE A 26 14.01 0.21 2.85
N MET A 27 13.79 0.80 1.68
CA MET A 27 13.30 2.17 1.56
C MET A 27 11.90 2.32 2.17
N VAL A 28 11.03 1.34 1.96
CA VAL A 28 9.70 1.28 2.61
C VAL A 28 9.85 1.18 4.13
N ALA A 29 10.70 0.29 4.63
CA ALA A 29 10.91 0.10 6.06
C ALA A 29 11.48 1.37 6.75
N VAL A 30 12.47 2.01 6.14
CA VAL A 30 13.04 3.28 6.65
C VAL A 30 12.00 4.39 6.64
N GLY A 31 11.19 4.49 5.58
CA GLY A 31 10.10 5.45 5.49
C GLY A 31 9.07 5.28 6.62
N LEU A 32 8.60 4.04 6.86
CA LEU A 32 7.69 3.76 7.98
C LEU A 32 8.36 4.05 9.34
N ASN A 33 9.63 3.68 9.52
CA ASN A 33 10.36 3.95 10.76
C ASN A 33 10.49 5.46 11.05
N LEU A 34 10.74 6.28 10.03
CA LEU A 34 10.80 7.73 10.16
C LEU A 34 9.42 8.33 10.50
N VAL A 35 8.36 7.89 9.82
CA VAL A 35 6.99 8.35 10.08
C VAL A 35 6.56 8.02 11.51
N PHE A 36 6.78 6.78 11.97
CA PHE A 36 6.43 6.37 13.33
C PHE A 36 7.36 6.97 14.39
N GLY A 37 8.64 7.16 14.07
CA GLY A 37 9.61 7.80 14.96
C GLY A 37 9.26 9.25 15.29
N VAL A 38 8.64 9.97 14.35
CA VAL A 38 8.20 11.36 14.56
C VAL A 38 6.77 11.44 15.13
N LEU A 39 5.82 10.66 14.62
CA LEU A 39 4.40 10.77 15.00
C LEU A 39 4.04 10.08 16.33
N ARG A 40 4.90 9.21 16.89
CA ARG A 40 4.67 8.43 18.13
C ARG A 40 3.38 7.58 18.15
N VAL A 41 2.65 7.48 17.04
CA VAL A 41 1.41 6.71 16.90
C VAL A 41 1.61 5.65 15.81
N LEU A 42 1.48 4.38 16.20
CA LEU A 42 1.55 3.24 15.28
C LEU A 42 0.21 3.07 14.56
N ASN A 43 0.15 3.38 13.27
CA ASN A 43 -1.05 3.17 12.46
C ASN A 43 -1.12 1.72 11.93
N VAL A 44 -1.87 0.87 12.61
CA VAL A 44 -2.09 -0.54 12.21
C VAL A 44 -3.10 -0.67 11.06
N ALA A 45 -3.88 0.36 10.75
CA ALA A 45 -4.86 0.33 9.66
C ALA A 45 -4.22 0.41 8.25
N HIS A 46 -2.94 0.74 8.17
CA HIS A 46 -2.27 0.92 6.89
C HIS A 46 -2.24 -0.38 6.04
N GLY A 47 -1.97 -1.52 6.68
CA GLY A 47 -1.89 -2.81 5.99
C GLY A 47 -3.23 -3.29 5.43
N SER A 48 -4.32 -3.12 6.18
CA SER A 48 -5.65 -3.51 5.73
C SER A 48 -6.17 -2.61 4.59
N LEU A 49 -5.91 -1.30 4.66
CA LEU A 49 -6.26 -0.37 3.58
C LEU A 49 -5.47 -0.64 2.30
N TYR A 50 -4.17 -0.95 2.43
CA TYR A 50 -3.34 -1.36 1.30
C TYR A 50 -3.87 -2.64 0.64
N ALA A 51 -4.22 -3.65 1.44
CA ALA A 51 -4.78 -4.89 0.93
C ALA A 51 -6.10 -4.67 0.17
N ILE A 52 -7.01 -3.86 0.70
CA ILE A 52 -8.28 -3.56 0.02
C ILE A 52 -8.03 -2.84 -1.31
N GLY A 53 -7.13 -1.85 -1.32
CA GLY A 53 -6.73 -1.14 -2.55
C GLY A 53 -6.17 -2.09 -3.60
N GLY A 54 -5.24 -2.97 -3.20
CA GLY A 54 -4.62 -3.96 -4.07
C GLY A 54 -5.61 -4.98 -4.64
N TYR A 55 -6.48 -5.55 -3.80
CA TYR A 55 -7.50 -6.49 -4.25
C TYR A 55 -8.55 -5.83 -5.17
N ALA A 56 -8.94 -4.59 -4.89
CA ALA A 56 -9.85 -3.84 -5.76
C ALA A 56 -9.22 -3.57 -7.13
N ALA A 57 -7.96 -3.15 -7.17
CA ALA A 57 -7.22 -2.94 -8.41
C ALA A 57 -7.06 -4.24 -9.21
N ALA A 58 -6.71 -5.35 -8.55
CA ALA A 58 -6.61 -6.66 -9.19
C ALA A 58 -7.97 -7.13 -9.75
N SER A 59 -9.04 -6.99 -8.99
CA SER A 59 -10.39 -7.41 -9.39
C SER A 59 -10.90 -6.58 -10.58
N LEU A 60 -10.72 -5.26 -10.54
CA LEU A 60 -11.09 -4.38 -11.65
C LEU A 60 -10.22 -4.61 -12.89
N GLY A 61 -8.93 -4.86 -12.72
CA GLY A 61 -8.02 -5.22 -13.80
C GLY A 61 -8.41 -6.54 -14.48
N LEU A 62 -8.71 -7.57 -13.68
CA LEU A 62 -9.18 -8.87 -14.20
C LEU A 62 -10.53 -8.75 -14.90
N PHE A 63 -11.45 -7.95 -14.35
CA PHE A 63 -12.75 -7.68 -14.97
C PHE A 63 -12.60 -6.92 -16.30
N ALA A 64 -11.72 -5.93 -16.37
CA ALA A 64 -11.45 -5.23 -17.63
C ALA A 64 -10.80 -6.18 -18.65
N ALA A 65 -9.86 -7.01 -18.21
CA ALA A 65 -9.21 -8.00 -19.06
C ALA A 65 -10.22 -9.03 -19.62
N SER A 66 -11.20 -9.47 -18.83
CA SER A 66 -12.24 -10.40 -19.31
C SER A 66 -13.17 -9.78 -20.35
N LEU A 67 -13.30 -8.45 -20.36
CA LEU A 67 -14.00 -7.69 -21.40
C LEU A 67 -13.12 -7.42 -22.65
N GLY A 68 -11.90 -7.94 -22.69
CA GLY A 68 -10.96 -7.73 -23.79
C GLY A 68 -10.30 -6.34 -23.77
N ALA A 69 -10.25 -5.68 -22.61
CA ALA A 69 -9.59 -4.39 -22.50
C ALA A 69 -8.10 -4.49 -22.85
N PRO A 70 -7.56 -3.55 -23.64
CA PRO A 70 -6.16 -3.59 -24.04
C PRO A 70 -5.20 -3.32 -22.85
N PRO A 71 -3.98 -3.87 -22.86
CA PRO A 71 -3.06 -3.80 -21.72
C PRO A 71 -2.67 -2.40 -21.28
N TRP A 72 -2.66 -1.43 -22.19
CA TRP A 72 -2.32 -0.04 -21.88
C TRP A 72 -3.34 0.64 -20.95
N LEU A 73 -4.56 0.10 -20.84
CA LEU A 73 -5.57 0.56 -19.87
C LEU A 73 -5.28 0.10 -18.44
N GLY A 74 -4.30 -0.79 -18.21
CA GLY A 74 -3.95 -1.27 -16.88
C GLY A 74 -3.61 -0.13 -15.91
N LEU A 75 -2.76 0.81 -16.32
CA LEU A 75 -2.36 1.94 -15.47
C LEU A 75 -3.54 2.87 -15.13
N PRO A 76 -4.38 3.30 -16.09
CA PRO A 76 -5.64 3.99 -15.79
C PRO A 76 -6.56 3.24 -14.83
N ILE A 77 -6.72 1.92 -14.99
CA ILE A 77 -7.59 1.10 -14.14
C ILE A 77 -7.06 1.04 -12.71
N LEU A 78 -5.74 0.90 -12.52
CA LEU A 78 -5.11 0.95 -11.20
C LEU A 78 -5.39 2.29 -10.49
N LEU A 79 -5.23 3.40 -11.21
CA LEU A 79 -5.54 4.74 -10.68
C LEU A 79 -7.03 4.88 -10.33
N ALA A 80 -7.92 4.46 -11.23
CA ALA A 80 -9.36 4.49 -10.99
C ALA A 80 -9.76 3.64 -9.76
N ALA A 81 -9.17 2.46 -9.60
CA ALA A 81 -9.38 1.60 -8.45
C ALA A 81 -8.93 2.28 -7.14
N ALA A 82 -7.75 2.90 -7.14
CA ALA A 82 -7.24 3.61 -5.97
C ALA A 82 -8.15 4.78 -5.57
N VAL A 83 -8.61 5.58 -6.54
CA VAL A 83 -9.56 6.68 -6.31
C VAL A 83 -10.89 6.15 -5.79
N LEU A 84 -11.43 5.10 -6.40
CA LEU A 84 -12.69 4.48 -5.99
C LEU A 84 -12.62 4.03 -4.52
N VAL A 85 -11.57 3.29 -4.15
CA VAL A 85 -11.37 2.80 -2.78
C VAL A 85 -11.21 3.98 -1.82
N GLY A 86 -10.42 5.01 -2.18
CA GLY A 86 -10.23 6.19 -1.35
C GLY A 86 -11.53 6.98 -1.10
N VAL A 87 -12.32 7.19 -2.16
CA VAL A 87 -13.60 7.92 -2.09
C VAL A 87 -14.66 7.16 -1.31
N VAL A 88 -14.66 5.83 -1.37
CA VAL A 88 -15.63 5.00 -0.64
C VAL A 88 -15.21 4.81 0.81
N LEU A 89 -13.98 4.38 1.07
CA LEU A 89 -13.52 4.06 2.43
C LEU A 89 -13.17 5.29 3.26
N GLY A 90 -12.66 6.38 2.64
CA GLY A 90 -12.26 7.59 3.37
C GLY A 90 -13.40 8.18 4.22
N PRO A 91 -14.55 8.53 3.61
CA PRO A 91 -15.70 9.05 4.36
C PRO A 91 -16.28 8.03 5.34
N LEU A 92 -16.21 6.73 5.00
CA LEU A 92 -16.71 5.65 5.86
C LEU A 92 -15.90 5.56 7.16
N ILE A 93 -14.57 5.59 7.06
CA ILE A 93 -13.64 5.58 8.18
C ILE A 93 -13.79 6.85 9.00
N GLU A 94 -13.91 8.01 8.34
CA GLU A 94 -14.10 9.28 9.03
C GLU A 94 -15.38 9.26 9.89
N ARG A 95 -16.51 8.86 9.30
CA ARG A 95 -17.80 8.88 9.99
C ARG A 95 -17.93 7.83 11.07
N LEU A 96 -17.43 6.61 10.85
CA LEU A 96 -17.63 5.50 11.77
C LEU A 96 -16.62 5.44 12.90
N LEU A 97 -15.36 5.78 12.62
CA LEU A 97 -14.25 5.64 13.55
C LEU A 97 -13.81 7.01 14.08
N LEU A 98 -13.37 7.91 13.19
CA LEU A 98 -12.73 9.16 13.61
C LEU A 98 -13.70 10.08 14.36
N ARG A 99 -14.89 10.34 13.80
CA ARG A 99 -15.90 11.19 14.46
C ARG A 99 -16.33 10.61 15.81
N ARG A 100 -16.60 9.30 15.88
CA ARG A 100 -16.97 8.64 17.14
C ARG A 100 -15.88 8.71 18.20
N MET A 101 -14.60 8.61 17.81
CA MET A 101 -13.49 8.76 18.74
C MET A 101 -13.31 10.21 19.18
N GLN A 102 -13.44 11.17 18.27
CA GLN A 102 -13.41 12.60 18.60
C GLN A 102 -14.51 12.98 19.57
N ASP A 103 -15.74 12.49 19.37
CA ASP A 103 -16.86 12.73 20.28
C ASP A 103 -16.57 12.18 21.69
N ARG A 104 -15.99 10.97 21.77
CA ARG A 104 -15.63 10.32 23.04
C ARG A 104 -14.50 11.04 23.78
N VAL A 105 -13.48 11.50 23.05
CA VAL A 105 -12.34 12.23 23.63
C VAL A 105 -12.74 13.66 24.02
N GLY A 106 -13.60 14.31 23.24
CA GLY A 106 -14.17 15.62 23.57
C GLY A 106 -15.06 15.57 24.82
N ALA A 107 -15.86 14.51 24.98
CA ALA A 107 -16.69 14.31 26.17
C ALA A 107 -15.87 14.05 27.46
N ALA A 108 -14.63 13.57 27.35
CA ALA A 108 -13.75 13.30 28.50
C ALA A 108 -12.98 14.54 29.01
N ARG A 109 -13.06 15.69 28.32
CA ARG A 109 -12.47 16.96 28.75
C ARG A 109 -13.55 18.05 28.87
N PRO A 110 -14.37 18.06 29.92
CA PRO A 110 -15.24 19.20 30.20
C PRO A 110 -14.36 20.39 30.65
N GLY A 111 -13.98 21.27 29.71
CA GLY A 111 -13.33 22.55 30.04
C GLY A 111 -12.34 23.16 29.05
N ALA A 112 -12.05 22.55 27.89
CA ALA A 112 -11.21 23.19 26.87
C ALA A 112 -12.10 23.95 25.88
N LEU A 113 -12.43 25.20 26.24
CA LEU A 113 -12.88 26.23 25.31
C LEU A 113 -11.69 26.71 24.45
#